data_AF-A0A0D6N5B4-F1
#
_entry.id   AF-A0A0D6N5B4-F1
#
_cell.length_a   1.000
_cell.length_b   1.000
_cell.length_c   1.000
_cell.angle_alpha   90.00
_cell.angle_beta   90.00
_cell.angle_gamma   90.00
#
_symmetry.space_group_name_H-M   'P 1'
#
loop_
_entity.id
_entity.type
_entity.pdbx_description
1 polymer ?
#
loop_
_entity_poly.entity_id
_entity_poly.type
_entity_poly.pdbx_seq_one_letter_code
_entity_poly.pdbx_strand_id
1 'polypeptide(L)'
;MEDPMPHLNEALPTCKIIPFQMELLSRHREYLSRWVEAGHPMGVCDADVFSAPERQSGLSSEYVVIWVRETADPAYKIYSRGNKWVVMDAIRENQLGLFASFADALNMVRPVLPLPGKIVAA
;
A
#
# COMPACT_ATOMS: atom_id res chain seq x y z
N MET A 1 -34.86 -51.62 -22.32
CA MET A 1 -33.81 -50.86 -23.00
C MET A 1 -33.82 -49.50 -22.33
N GLU A 2 -32.77 -49.22 -21.58
CA GLU A 2 -32.78 -48.29 -20.45
C GLU A 2 -32.70 -46.82 -20.89
N ASP A 3 -33.44 -45.97 -20.18
CA ASP A 3 -33.52 -44.52 -20.36
C ASP A 3 -32.36 -43.86 -19.59
N PRO A 4 -31.49 -43.03 -20.22
CA PRO A 4 -30.39 -42.40 -19.51
C PRO A 4 -30.88 -41.12 -18.81
N MET A 5 -31.05 -41.19 -17.50
CA MET A 5 -31.22 -40.01 -16.64
C MET A 5 -30.00 -39.07 -16.76
N PRO A 6 -30.19 -37.75 -16.95
CA PRO A 6 -29.10 -36.81 -16.93
C PRO A 6 -28.63 -36.62 -15.48
N HIS A 7 -27.35 -36.92 -15.23
CA HIS A 7 -26.70 -36.58 -13.97
C HIS A 7 -26.67 -35.05 -13.85
N LEU A 8 -27.55 -34.50 -13.02
CA LEU A 8 -27.45 -33.14 -12.52
C LEU A 8 -26.15 -33.01 -11.74
N ASN A 9 -25.10 -32.65 -12.45
CA ASN A 9 -23.83 -32.27 -11.86
C ASN A 9 -24.05 -30.89 -11.22
N GLU A 10 -24.63 -30.87 -10.02
CA GLU A 10 -24.72 -29.66 -9.19
C GLU A 10 -23.29 -29.26 -8.81
N ALA A 11 -22.67 -28.47 -9.69
CA ALA A 11 -21.49 -27.71 -9.33
C ALA A 11 -21.91 -26.77 -8.20
N LEU A 12 -21.56 -27.13 -6.96
CA LEU A 12 -21.72 -26.26 -5.80
C LEU A 12 -21.21 -24.86 -6.18
N PRO A 13 -22.02 -23.80 -6.01
CA PRO A 13 -21.59 -22.46 -6.38
C PRO A 13 -20.33 -22.12 -5.59
N THR A 14 -19.20 -22.10 -6.30
CA THR A 14 -17.92 -21.72 -5.73
C THR A 14 -18.03 -20.25 -5.35
N CYS A 15 -18.14 -19.99 -4.04
CA CYS A 15 -18.17 -18.62 -3.52
C CYS A 15 -16.79 -18.01 -3.80
N LYS A 16 -16.68 -17.23 -4.87
CA LYS A 16 -15.44 -16.54 -5.26
C LYS A 16 -15.25 -15.36 -4.32
N ILE A 17 -14.53 -15.57 -3.22
CA ILE A 17 -14.08 -14.50 -2.36
C ILE A 17 -12.99 -13.73 -3.11
N ILE A 18 -13.29 -12.51 -3.56
CA ILE A 18 -12.32 -11.61 -4.17
C ILE A 18 -11.75 -10.73 -3.05
N PRO A 19 -10.44 -10.86 -2.73
CA PRO A 19 -9.86 -10.02 -1.70
C PRO A 19 -9.85 -8.56 -2.14
N PHE A 20 -10.23 -7.68 -1.23
CA PHE A 20 -10.23 -6.24 -1.48
C PHE A 20 -8.81 -5.76 -1.80
N GLN A 21 -8.70 -4.89 -2.81
CA GLN A 21 -7.45 -4.29 -3.26
C GLN A 21 -7.64 -2.79 -3.34
N MET A 22 -6.91 -2.05 -2.50
CA MET A 22 -6.96 -0.59 -2.48
C MET A 22 -5.84 -0.01 -3.34
N GLU A 23 -6.18 0.64 -4.43
CA GLU A 23 -5.17 1.29 -5.29
C GLU A 23 -4.72 2.65 -4.75
N LEU A 24 -3.59 3.15 -5.27
CA LEU A 24 -3.19 4.53 -5.03
C LEU A 24 -4.11 5.48 -5.79
N LEU A 25 -4.69 6.43 -5.06
CA LEU A 25 -5.62 7.42 -5.59
C LEU A 25 -4.89 8.75 -5.80
N SER A 26 -5.43 9.63 -6.64
CA SER A 26 -4.81 10.94 -6.93
C SER A 26 -4.52 11.75 -5.67
N ARG A 27 -5.41 11.70 -4.68
CA ARG A 27 -5.19 12.34 -3.36
C ARG A 27 -3.97 11.80 -2.60
N HIS A 28 -3.63 10.52 -2.77
CA HIS A 28 -2.46 9.92 -2.13
C HIS A 28 -1.18 10.43 -2.80
N ARG A 29 -1.20 10.59 -4.13
CA ARG A 29 -0.07 11.15 -4.91
C ARG A 29 0.16 12.62 -4.57
N GLU A 30 -0.91 13.39 -4.47
CA GLU A 30 -0.83 14.79 -4.04
C GLU A 30 -0.30 14.91 -2.60
N TYR A 31 -0.78 14.05 -1.69
CA TYR A 31 -0.28 14.00 -0.33
C TYR A 31 1.20 13.59 -0.27
N LEU A 32 1.62 12.61 -1.08
CA LEU A 32 3.01 12.17 -1.18
C LEU A 32 3.92 13.32 -1.65
N SER A 33 3.52 14.05 -2.70
CA SER A 33 4.26 15.21 -3.20
C SER A 33 4.49 16.25 -2.11
N ARG A 34 3.45 16.65 -1.37
CA ARG A 34 3.57 17.57 -0.23
C ARG A 34 4.45 17.02 0.90
N TRP A 35 4.38 15.71 1.14
CA TRP A 35 5.19 15.05 2.16
C TRP A 35 6.68 15.03 1.79
N VAL A 36 7.02 14.79 0.52
CA VAL A 36 8.41 14.84 0.02
C VAL A 36 8.99 16.24 0.17
N GLU A 37 8.24 17.26 -0.26
CA GLU A 37 8.66 18.67 -0.13
C GLU A 37 8.93 19.05 1.33
N ALA A 38 8.03 18.71 2.24
CA ALA A 38 8.18 18.99 3.67
C ALA A 38 9.28 18.14 4.34
N GLY A 39 9.60 16.96 3.77
CA GLY A 39 10.59 16.03 4.32
C GLY A 39 12.04 16.33 3.96
N HIS A 40 12.29 17.25 3.03
CA HIS A 40 13.64 17.60 2.59
C HIS A 40 14.59 17.98 3.73
N PRO A 41 14.20 18.86 4.69
CA PRO A 41 15.04 19.20 5.85
C PRO A 41 15.32 18.02 6.80
N MET A 42 14.52 16.95 6.71
CA MET A 42 14.64 15.75 7.54
C MET A 42 15.34 14.59 6.81
N GLY A 43 15.92 14.86 5.63
CA GLY A 43 16.69 13.89 4.86
C GLY A 43 15.87 12.95 3.99
N VAL A 44 14.60 13.28 3.69
CA VAL A 44 13.85 12.67 2.59
C VAL A 44 14.34 13.30 1.30
N CYS A 45 14.90 12.49 0.40
CA CYS A 45 15.44 12.98 -0.86
C CYS A 45 14.38 12.96 -1.95
N ASP A 46 13.69 11.82 -2.10
CA ASP A 46 12.69 11.62 -3.14
C ASP A 46 11.72 10.48 -2.77
N ALA A 47 10.58 10.42 -3.46
CA ALA A 47 9.67 9.28 -3.43
C ALA A 47 8.91 9.16 -4.76
N ASP A 48 8.70 7.93 -5.23
CA ASP A 48 8.02 7.69 -6.50
C ASP A 48 7.12 6.43 -6.43
N VAL A 49 6.17 6.34 -7.35
CA VAL A 49 5.15 5.31 -7.43
C VAL A 49 5.44 4.38 -8.59
N PHE A 50 5.58 3.09 -8.29
CA PHE A 50 5.84 2.04 -9.27
C PHE A 50 4.68 1.06 -9.35
N SER A 51 4.49 0.50 -10.53
CA SER A 51 3.58 -0.63 -10.73
C SER A 51 4.26 -1.93 -10.29
N ALA A 52 3.53 -2.76 -9.56
CA ALA A 52 3.94 -4.12 -9.26
C ALA A 52 4.01 -4.93 -10.58
N PRO A 53 5.11 -5.67 -10.83
CA PRO A 53 5.25 -6.46 -12.05
C PRO A 53 4.23 -7.60 -12.11
N GLU A 54 3.76 -8.08 -10.96
CA GLU A 54 2.77 -9.14 -10.86
C GLU A 54 1.66 -8.76 -9.88
N ARG A 55 0.40 -8.96 -10.31
CA ARG A 55 -0.77 -8.71 -9.45
C ARG A 55 -0.95 -9.87 -8.49
N GLN A 56 -0.64 -9.64 -7.22
CA GLN A 56 -0.94 -10.58 -6.14
C GLN A 56 -2.30 -10.27 -5.51
N SER A 57 -3.10 -11.31 -5.27
CA SER A 57 -4.43 -11.16 -4.68
C SER A 57 -4.36 -10.45 -3.32
N GLY A 58 -5.08 -9.33 -3.19
CA GLY A 58 -5.16 -8.54 -1.96
C GLY A 58 -4.04 -7.51 -1.78
N LEU A 59 -3.06 -7.44 -2.68
CA LEU A 59 -2.08 -6.34 -2.74
C LEU A 59 -2.49 -5.30 -3.79
N SER A 60 -2.11 -4.04 -3.56
CA SER A 60 -2.22 -2.99 -4.58
C SER A 60 -1.38 -3.31 -5.81
N SER A 61 -1.88 -2.90 -6.99
CA SER A 61 -1.10 -2.96 -8.22
C SER A 61 0.03 -1.93 -8.28
N GLU A 62 0.04 -0.96 -7.35
CA GLU A 62 1.05 0.08 -7.23
C GLU A 62 1.69 0.08 -5.84
N TYR A 63 2.92 0.55 -5.76
CA TYR A 63 3.64 0.76 -4.51
C TYR A 63 4.49 2.02 -4.58
N VAL A 64 4.73 2.63 -3.41
CA VAL A 64 5.59 3.78 -3.24
C VAL A 64 6.96 3.30 -2.77
N VAL A 65 8.02 3.90 -3.29
CA VAL A 65 9.37 3.78 -2.73
C VAL A 65 9.86 5.15 -2.28
N ILE A 66 10.68 5.16 -1.25
CA ILE A 66 11.15 6.39 -0.61
C ILE A 66 12.67 6.31 -0.46
N TRP A 67 13.36 7.33 -0.96
CA TRP A 67 14.78 7.52 -0.80
C TRP A 67 15.05 8.49 0.36
N VAL A 68 15.93 8.07 1.26
CA VAL A 68 16.41 8.91 2.36
C VAL A 68 17.93 8.95 2.30
N ARG A 69 18.51 10.14 2.51
CA ARG A 69 19.95 10.40 2.30
C ARG A 69 20.40 10.15 0.85
N GLU A 70 21.67 10.47 0.57
CA GLU A 70 22.29 10.30 -0.75
C GLU A 70 22.62 8.83 -1.10
N THR A 71 21.72 7.89 -0.79
CA THR A 71 21.86 6.50 -1.23
C THR A 71 21.06 6.28 -2.51
N ALA A 72 21.64 5.58 -3.48
CA ALA A 72 20.95 5.23 -4.72
C ALA A 72 19.77 4.26 -4.48
N ASP A 73 19.86 3.44 -3.45
CA ASP A 73 18.83 2.47 -3.11
C ASP A 73 17.68 3.10 -2.30
N PRO A 74 16.41 2.75 -2.60
CA PRO A 74 15.29 3.17 -1.79
C PRO A 74 15.39 2.54 -0.40
N ALA A 75 15.08 3.33 0.63
CA ALA A 75 15.14 2.86 2.02
C ALA A 75 13.82 2.25 2.48
N TYR A 76 12.69 2.73 1.96
CA TYR A 76 11.38 2.25 2.36
C TYR A 76 10.50 1.95 1.16
N LYS A 77 9.59 1.00 1.36
CA LYS A 77 8.52 0.65 0.43
C LYS A 77 7.18 0.70 1.14
N ILE A 78 6.18 1.31 0.51
CA ILE A 78 4.80 1.38 1.03
C ILE A 78 3.84 0.84 -0.03
N TYR A 79 2.96 -0.08 0.36
CA TYR A 79 1.92 -0.61 -0.52
C TYR A 79 0.66 -0.90 0.29
N SER A 80 -0.47 -1.09 -0.39
CA SER A 80 -1.70 -1.49 0.30
C SER A 80 -1.83 -3.01 0.33
N ARG A 81 -2.37 -3.51 1.44
CA ARG A 81 -2.83 -4.89 1.59
C ARG A 81 -4.23 -4.88 2.18
N GLY A 82 -5.23 -5.24 1.38
CA GLY A 82 -6.62 -5.02 1.75
C GLY A 82 -6.90 -3.52 1.94
N ASN A 83 -7.40 -3.17 3.12
CA ASN A 83 -7.68 -1.79 3.52
C ASN A 83 -6.60 -1.18 4.42
N LYS A 84 -5.42 -1.80 4.50
CA LYS A 84 -4.29 -1.35 5.31
C LYS A 84 -3.11 -0.97 4.43
N TRP A 85 -2.24 -0.12 4.96
CA TRP A 85 -0.98 0.26 4.34
C TRP A 85 0.15 -0.46 5.06
N VAL A 86 1.01 -1.13 4.30
CA VAL A 86 2.18 -1.83 4.80
C VAL A 86 3.40 -0.96 4.53
N VAL A 87 4.21 -0.75 5.56
CA VAL A 87 5.53 -0.12 5.42
C VAL A 87 6.59 -1.20 5.56
N MET A 88 7.53 -1.22 4.63
CA MET A 88 8.67 -2.14 4.63
C MET A 88 9.99 -1.35 4.59
N ASP A 89 11.00 -1.91 5.25
CA ASP A 89 12.40 -1.62 4.97
C ASP A 89 12.75 -2.27 3.63
N ALA A 90 13.11 -1.45 2.63
CA ALA A 90 13.37 -1.92 1.28
C ALA A 90 14.75 -2.59 1.14
N ILE A 91 15.68 -2.35 2.08
CA ILE A 91 17.03 -2.91 2.07
C ILE A 91 17.03 -4.29 2.74
N ARG A 92 16.32 -4.40 3.87
CA ARG A 92 16.27 -5.62 4.69
C ARG A 92 15.06 -6.51 4.38
N GLU A 93 14.19 -6.06 3.49
CA GLU A 93 12.93 -6.72 3.13
C GLU A 93 12.04 -7.05 4.34
N ASN A 94 12.10 -6.23 5.39
CA ASN A 94 11.39 -6.47 6.63
C ASN A 94 10.15 -5.57 6.74
N GLN A 95 9.04 -6.14 7.20
CA GLN A 95 7.84 -5.36 7.48
C GLN A 95 8.04 -4.52 8.75
N LEU A 96 7.90 -3.21 8.62
CA LEU A 96 8.03 -2.25 9.72
C LEU A 96 6.69 -1.99 10.42
N GLY A 97 5.57 -2.09 9.69
CA GLY A 97 4.26 -1.88 10.29
C GLY A 97 3.08 -1.99 9.33
N LEU A 98 1.88 -1.96 9.93
CA LEU A 98 0.57 -1.97 9.28
C LEU A 98 -0.24 -0.77 9.78
N PHE A 99 -0.73 0.04 8.86
CA PHE A 99 -1.36 1.33 9.15
C PHE A 99 -2.75 1.41 8.55
N ALA A 100 -3.63 2.15 9.22
CA ALA A 100 -5.01 2.35 8.76
C ALA A 100 -5.11 3.36 7.61
N SER A 101 -4.17 4.30 7.52
CA SER A 101 -4.16 5.33 6.49
C SER A 101 -2.78 5.49 5.84
N PHE A 102 -2.76 6.07 4.65
CA PHE A 102 -1.52 6.38 3.93
C PHE A 102 -0.69 7.43 4.66
N ALA A 103 -1.35 8.41 5.29
CA ALA A 103 -0.72 9.43 6.11
C ALA A 103 0.01 8.82 7.32
N ASP A 104 -0.61 7.86 8.02
CA ASP A 104 0.03 7.17 9.15
C ASP A 104 1.27 6.37 8.70
N ALA A 105 1.20 5.72 7.54
CA ALA A 105 2.30 4.97 6.97
C ALA A 105 3.50 5.90 6.65
N LEU A 106 3.25 7.04 6.01
CA LEU A 106 4.29 8.04 5.73
C LEU A 106 4.83 8.68 7.01
N ASN A 107 3.97 8.93 8.00
CA ASN A 107 4.36 9.48 9.29
C ASN A 107 5.29 8.54 10.08
N MET A 108 5.12 7.22 9.91
CA MET A 108 6.06 6.24 10.46
C MET A 108 7.45 6.34 9.81
N VAL A 109 7.51 6.57 8.49
CA VAL A 109 8.79 6.79 7.79
C VAL A 109 9.42 8.08 8.29
N ARG A 110 8.71 9.20 8.16
CA ARG A 110 9.10 10.51 8.73
C ARG A 110 7.86 11.36 9.06
N PRO A 111 7.80 11.95 10.26
CA PRO A 111 6.69 12.78 10.68
C PRO A 111 6.83 14.24 10.21
N VAL A 112 6.65 14.46 8.91
CA VAL A 112 6.92 15.78 8.27
C VAL A 112 5.66 16.62 8.08
N LEU A 113 4.48 15.99 8.06
CA LEU A 113 3.18 16.64 7.96
C LEU A 113 2.33 16.34 9.20
N PRO A 114 1.50 17.30 9.66
CA PRO A 114 0.55 17.02 10.74
C PRO A 114 -0.44 15.96 10.28
N LEU A 115 -0.70 14.98 11.15
CA LEU A 115 -1.74 13.99 10.90
C LEU A 115 -3.11 14.68 10.90
N PRO A 116 -3.98 14.41 9.91
CA PRO A 116 -5.34 14.92 9.91
C PRO A 116 -6.13 14.28 11.07
N GLY A 117 -6.12 14.95 12.22
CA GLY A 117 -6.95 14.61 13.38
C GLY A 117 -6.22 14.15 14.64
N LYS A 118 -5.45 15.05 15.25
CA LYS A 118 -5.50 15.29 16.71
C LYS A 118 -5.33 16.79 16.94
N ILE A 119 -6.42 17.54 16.82
CA ILE A 119 -6.51 18.86 17.45
C ILE A 119 -6.47 18.59 18.95
N VAL A 120 -5.30 18.70 19.57
CA VAL A 120 -5.23 18.93 21.00
C VAL A 120 -5.28 20.44 21.12
N ALA A 121 -6.47 20.96 21.43
CA ALA A 121 -6.59 22.35 21.86
C ALA A 121 -5.69 22.53 23.07
N ALA A 122 -4.71 23.43 22.97
CA ALA A 122 -3.94 23.93 24.10
C ALA A 122 -4.72 25.06 24.77
#